data_AF-A0A4P9Z7G6-F1
#
_entry.id   AF-A0A4P9Z7G6-F1
#
_cell.length_a   1.000
_cell.length_b   1.000
_cell.length_c   1.000
_cell.angle_alpha   90.00
_cell.angle_beta   90.00
_cell.angle_gamma   90.00
#
_symmetry.space_group_name_H-M   'P 1'
#
loop_
_entity.id
_entity.type
_entity.pdbx_description
1 polymer ?
#
loop_
_entity_poly.entity_id
_entity_poly.type
_entity_poly.pdbx_seq_one_letter_code
_entity_poly.pdbx_strand_id
1 'polypeptide(L)'
;TLIQGLGAVRRKTGAHVEREDLAQFHFVVKTAIPILNLVKAANRAVSVALADVRAALALVLHIVARVPASSAPRTPVSEGAVSFINPAAFLVGVLVRRLRVDAARDVLQQHAPRVAEVVDYALQSIVLAAQVKIGTWVRNGEVLARMASYYAGPVMADISYYNDFHMVQIGALVHPPSDVFAQLVHRWELAGWLYGDVPHTATVYEDKFGFACEQFIIFLFNVLTERFFFDNADPAAQETYVACNTLRYSLADGPKPFSVLWLQAPPHG
;
A
#
# COMPACT_ATOMS: atom_id res chain seq x y z
N THR A 1 6.83 1.08 -17.06
CA THR A 1 5.80 1.99 -16.51
C THR A 1 4.53 1.28 -16.08
N LEU A 2 3.77 0.58 -16.93
CA LEU A 2 2.50 -0.08 -16.54
C LEU A 2 2.58 -1.02 -15.32
N ILE A 3 3.68 -1.76 -15.16
CA ILE A 3 3.87 -2.75 -14.08
C ILE A 3 4.39 -2.10 -12.78
N GLN A 4 5.04 -0.94 -12.86
CA GLN A 4 5.78 -0.32 -11.75
C GLN A 4 5.05 0.86 -11.10
N GLY A 5 3.84 1.17 -11.58
CA GLY A 5 3.00 2.24 -11.05
C GLY A 5 2.13 2.86 -12.12
N LEU A 6 0.81 2.89 -11.90
CA LEU A 6 -0.15 3.55 -12.78
C LEU A 6 -0.36 5.00 -12.34
N GLY A 7 -0.11 5.95 -13.25
CA GLY A 7 -0.28 7.38 -12.96
C GLY A 7 0.71 7.89 -11.90
N ALA A 8 2.01 7.78 -12.16
CA ALA A 8 3.03 8.30 -11.26
C ALA A 8 2.93 9.84 -11.11
N VAL A 9 3.13 10.33 -9.90
CA VAL A 9 3.15 11.75 -9.53
C VAL A 9 4.52 12.13 -8.97
N ARG A 10 4.89 13.40 -9.12
CA ARG A 10 6.07 14.00 -8.48
C ARG A 10 5.64 15.16 -7.58
N ARG A 11 6.33 15.37 -6.47
CA ARG A 11 6.03 16.45 -5.53
C ARG A 11 6.29 17.80 -6.18
N LYS A 12 5.37 18.75 -6.01
CA LYS A 12 5.55 20.13 -6.47
C LYS A 12 6.12 20.97 -5.34
N THR A 13 7.26 21.63 -5.58
CA THR A 13 7.97 22.43 -4.57
C THR A 13 7.83 23.95 -4.79
N GLY A 14 7.23 24.41 -5.90
CA GLY A 14 7.03 25.82 -6.24
C GLY A 14 5.61 26.36 -5.97
N ALA A 15 5.13 27.28 -6.83
CA ALA A 15 3.81 27.88 -6.72
C ALA A 15 2.66 26.84 -6.75
N HIS A 16 1.55 27.17 -6.09
CA HIS A 16 0.35 26.34 -6.10
C HIS A 16 -0.18 26.14 -7.52
N VAL A 17 -0.80 24.99 -7.77
CA VAL A 17 -1.41 24.65 -9.05
C VAL A 17 -2.70 25.45 -9.22
N GLU A 18 -2.72 26.36 -10.19
CA GLU A 18 -3.90 27.20 -10.49
C GLU A 18 -4.99 26.45 -11.27
N ARG A 19 -4.65 25.38 -11.99
CA ARG A 19 -5.59 24.51 -12.70
C ARG A 19 -5.28 23.04 -12.51
N GLU A 20 -6.23 22.31 -11.96
CA GLU A 20 -6.15 20.87 -11.75
C GLU A 20 -6.44 20.10 -13.04
N ASP A 21 -5.48 19.28 -13.47
CA ASP A 21 -5.71 18.30 -14.53
C ASP A 21 -6.29 17.01 -13.93
N LEU A 22 -7.54 16.70 -14.30
CA LEU A 22 -8.24 15.50 -13.88
C LEU A 22 -7.88 14.26 -14.70
N ALA A 23 -7.11 14.39 -15.80
CA ALA A 23 -6.78 13.28 -16.68
C ALA A 23 -6.13 12.12 -15.93
N GLN A 24 -5.27 12.41 -14.96
CA GLN A 24 -4.59 11.40 -14.15
C GLN A 24 -5.57 10.64 -13.22
N PHE A 25 -6.47 11.37 -12.56
CA PHE A 25 -7.52 10.75 -11.74
C PHE A 25 -8.47 9.90 -12.60
N HIS A 26 -8.89 10.42 -13.76
CA HIS A 26 -9.72 9.68 -14.70
C HIS A 26 -9.02 8.44 -15.24
N PHE A 27 -7.71 8.49 -15.50
CA PHE A 27 -6.95 7.32 -15.92
C PHE A 27 -6.96 6.22 -14.85
N VAL A 28 -6.71 6.59 -13.59
CA VAL A 28 -6.76 5.66 -12.47
C VAL A 28 -8.15 5.04 -12.34
N VAL A 29 -9.21 5.87 -12.32
CA VAL A 29 -10.59 5.41 -12.13
C VAL A 29 -11.08 4.57 -13.32
N LYS A 30 -10.75 4.95 -14.56
CA LYS A 30 -11.27 4.28 -15.76
C LYS A 30 -10.44 3.10 -16.23
N THR A 31 -9.18 2.98 -15.79
CA THR A 31 -8.25 1.95 -16.30
C THR A 31 -7.74 1.07 -15.18
N ALA A 32 -7.13 1.64 -14.16
CA ALA A 32 -6.50 0.85 -13.10
C ALA A 32 -7.55 0.07 -12.30
N ILE A 33 -8.60 0.74 -11.82
CA ILE A 33 -9.62 0.13 -10.95
C ILE A 33 -10.35 -1.04 -11.64
N PRO A 34 -10.85 -0.92 -12.88
CA PRO A 34 -11.50 -2.05 -13.55
C PRO A 34 -10.58 -3.27 -13.70
N ILE A 35 -9.29 -3.04 -13.97
CA ILE A 35 -8.30 -4.14 -14.07
C ILE A 35 -8.13 -4.83 -12.73
N LEU A 36 -7.95 -4.08 -11.64
CA LEU A 36 -7.81 -4.67 -10.30
C LEU A 36 -9.07 -5.44 -9.89
N ASN A 37 -10.26 -4.88 -10.16
CA ASN A 37 -11.54 -5.54 -9.87
C ASN A 37 -11.75 -6.80 -10.71
N LEU A 38 -11.36 -6.80 -11.98
CA LEU A 38 -11.42 -7.98 -12.84
C LEU A 38 -10.52 -9.08 -12.28
N VAL A 39 -9.30 -8.75 -11.89
CA VAL A 39 -8.35 -9.70 -11.29
C VAL A 39 -8.89 -10.24 -9.96
N LYS A 40 -9.44 -9.38 -9.09
CA LYS A 40 -10.09 -9.81 -7.84
C LYS A 40 -11.26 -10.76 -8.11
N ALA A 41 -12.14 -10.41 -9.05
CA ALA A 41 -13.31 -11.20 -9.39
C ALA A 41 -12.92 -12.56 -9.98
N ALA A 42 -11.97 -12.58 -10.92
CA ALA A 42 -11.43 -13.81 -11.51
C ALA A 42 -10.82 -14.73 -10.43
N ASN A 43 -10.09 -14.16 -9.47
CA ASN A 43 -9.49 -14.93 -8.38
C ASN A 43 -10.53 -15.51 -7.39
N ARG A 44 -11.72 -14.90 -7.27
CA ARG A 44 -12.83 -15.41 -6.44
C ARG A 44 -13.69 -16.45 -7.19
N ALA A 45 -13.99 -16.21 -8.47
CA ALA A 45 -15.00 -16.97 -9.21
C ALA A 45 -14.48 -18.29 -9.81
N VAL A 46 -13.19 -18.40 -10.10
CA VAL A 46 -12.64 -19.57 -10.81
C VAL A 46 -12.08 -20.57 -9.79
N SER A 47 -12.56 -21.81 -9.87
CA SER A 47 -11.92 -22.95 -9.21
C SER A 47 -10.63 -23.27 -9.98
N VAL A 48 -9.54 -22.64 -9.55
CA VAL A 48 -8.20 -22.84 -10.12
C VAL A 48 -7.42 -23.76 -9.19
N ALA A 49 -6.71 -24.75 -9.74
CA ALA A 49 -5.86 -25.61 -8.95
C ALA A 49 -4.74 -24.79 -8.30
N LEU A 50 -4.42 -25.06 -7.03
CA LEU A 50 -3.37 -24.33 -6.30
C LEU A 50 -2.01 -24.41 -7.00
N ALA A 51 -1.74 -25.49 -7.75
CA ALA A 51 -0.54 -25.62 -8.56
C ALA A 51 -0.43 -24.53 -9.64
N ASP A 52 -1.54 -24.18 -10.29
CA ASP A 52 -1.57 -23.15 -11.34
C ASP A 52 -1.43 -21.74 -10.74
N VAL A 53 -2.05 -21.49 -9.58
CA VAL A 53 -1.90 -20.22 -8.84
C VAL A 53 -0.44 -20.03 -8.42
N ARG A 54 0.22 -21.12 -8.01
CA ARG A 54 1.64 -21.14 -7.64
C ARG A 54 2.56 -20.88 -8.84
N ALA A 55 2.27 -21.50 -9.98
CA ALA A 55 2.98 -21.23 -11.22
C ALA A 55 2.80 -19.76 -11.68
N ALA A 56 1.59 -19.22 -11.54
CA ALA A 56 1.31 -17.82 -11.83
C ALA A 56 2.11 -16.87 -10.92
N LEU A 57 2.20 -17.16 -9.62
CA LEU A 57 3.01 -16.37 -8.69
C LEU A 57 4.48 -16.31 -9.11
N ALA A 58 5.07 -17.47 -9.43
CA ALA A 58 6.45 -17.55 -9.91
C ALA A 58 6.64 -16.77 -11.22
N LEU A 59 5.69 -16.90 -12.16
CA LEU A 59 5.71 -16.18 -13.44
C LEU A 59 5.67 -14.67 -13.24
N VAL A 60 4.81 -14.17 -12.37
CA VAL A 60 4.70 -12.72 -12.09
C VAL A 60 5.99 -12.18 -11.49
N LEU A 61 6.57 -12.87 -10.49
CA LEU A 61 7.84 -12.48 -9.89
C LEU A 61 8.99 -12.51 -10.91
N HIS A 62 8.96 -13.46 -11.85
CA HIS A 62 9.91 -13.52 -12.96
C HIS A 62 9.73 -12.39 -13.97
N ILE A 63 8.50 -11.97 -14.26
CA ILE A 63 8.22 -10.82 -15.14
C ILE A 63 8.73 -9.54 -14.48
N VAL A 64 8.48 -9.34 -13.17
CA VAL A 64 8.99 -8.18 -12.42
C VAL A 64 10.51 -8.08 -12.56
N ALA A 65 11.23 -9.20 -12.52
CA ALA A 65 12.68 -9.24 -12.70
C ALA A 65 13.19 -8.66 -14.03
N ARG A 66 12.36 -8.69 -15.07
CA ARG A 66 12.72 -8.25 -16.42
C ARG A 66 12.38 -6.79 -16.69
N VAL A 67 11.64 -6.15 -15.79
CA VAL A 67 11.31 -4.72 -15.94
C VAL A 67 12.35 -3.91 -15.18
N PRO A 68 13.16 -3.08 -15.85
CA PRO A 68 14.14 -2.23 -15.16
C PRO A 68 13.43 -1.33 -14.17
N ALA A 69 13.91 -1.27 -12.93
CA ALA A 69 13.29 -0.46 -11.86
C ALA A 69 13.04 0.98 -12.34
N SER A 70 11.78 1.43 -12.30
CA SER A 70 11.38 2.79 -12.72
C SER A 70 11.96 3.89 -11.81
N SER A 71 12.41 3.55 -10.62
CA SER A 71 13.04 4.44 -9.66
C SER A 71 14.34 3.81 -9.17
N ALA A 72 15.35 4.63 -8.90
CA ALA A 72 16.56 4.13 -8.27
C ALA A 72 16.18 3.51 -6.91
N PRO A 73 16.84 2.41 -6.50
CA PRO A 73 16.68 1.88 -5.16
C PRO A 73 16.84 3.04 -4.18
N ARG A 74 15.92 3.19 -3.24
CA ARG A 74 15.98 4.20 -2.16
C ARG A 74 15.75 5.67 -2.55
N THR A 75 15.25 6.01 -3.74
CA THR A 75 14.81 7.40 -4.00
C THR A 75 13.71 7.82 -3.01
N PRO A 76 13.86 8.93 -2.26
CA PRO A 76 12.84 9.41 -1.31
C PRO A 76 11.46 9.56 -1.96
N VAL A 77 10.38 9.27 -1.22
CA VAL A 77 9.00 9.38 -1.74
C VAL A 77 8.68 10.83 -2.11
N SER A 78 9.21 11.77 -1.33
CA SER A 78 9.08 13.21 -1.55
C SER A 78 9.78 13.74 -2.81
N GLU A 79 10.74 13.01 -3.38
CA GLU A 79 11.55 13.42 -4.55
C GLU A 79 11.26 12.57 -5.80
N GLY A 80 10.93 11.29 -5.60
CA GLY A 80 10.70 10.31 -6.64
C GLY A 80 9.38 10.50 -7.41
N ALA A 81 9.27 9.78 -8.53
CA ALA A 81 7.98 9.54 -9.16
C ALA A 81 7.32 8.35 -8.46
N VAL A 82 6.14 8.57 -7.87
CA VAL A 82 5.45 7.59 -7.02
C VAL A 82 3.99 7.42 -7.45
N SER A 83 3.40 6.25 -7.23
CA SER A 83 2.01 5.93 -7.64
C SER A 83 1.27 5.26 -6.48
N PHE A 84 -0.04 5.44 -6.42
CA PHE A 84 -0.91 4.72 -5.46
C PHE A 84 -1.27 3.29 -5.89
N ILE A 85 -1.08 2.94 -7.16
CA ILE A 85 -1.50 1.64 -7.68
C ILE A 85 -0.35 0.99 -8.42
N ASN A 86 0.12 -0.12 -7.86
CA ASN A 86 1.07 -1.00 -8.52
C ASN A 86 0.40 -2.35 -8.86
N PRO A 87 0.14 -2.64 -10.15
CA PRO A 87 -0.52 -3.88 -10.55
C PRO A 87 0.26 -5.15 -10.19
N ALA A 88 1.59 -5.11 -10.13
CA ALA A 88 2.39 -6.26 -9.72
C ALA A 88 2.25 -6.53 -8.22
N ALA A 89 2.31 -5.50 -7.37
CA ALA A 89 2.07 -5.63 -5.93
C ALA A 89 0.67 -6.13 -5.63
N PHE A 90 -0.32 -5.62 -6.38
CA PHE A 90 -1.68 -6.14 -6.32
C PHE A 90 -1.76 -7.62 -6.65
N LEU A 91 -1.24 -8.02 -7.82
CA LEU A 91 -1.36 -9.39 -8.31
C LEU A 91 -0.61 -10.38 -7.41
N VAL A 92 0.62 -10.05 -6.96
CA VAL A 92 1.37 -10.88 -6.02
C VAL A 92 0.59 -11.05 -4.72
N GLY A 93 0.06 -9.97 -4.13
CA GLY A 93 -0.73 -10.04 -2.90
C GLY A 93 -1.99 -10.88 -3.04
N VAL A 94 -2.69 -10.79 -4.17
CA VAL A 94 -3.88 -11.61 -4.48
C VAL A 94 -3.52 -13.10 -4.62
N LEU A 95 -2.43 -13.42 -5.32
CA LEU A 95 -1.98 -14.81 -5.52
C LEU A 95 -1.47 -15.45 -4.22
N VAL A 96 -0.72 -14.70 -3.41
CA VAL A 96 -0.24 -15.18 -2.10
C VAL A 96 -1.42 -15.42 -1.16
N ARG A 97 -2.42 -14.53 -1.10
CA ARG A 97 -3.64 -14.76 -0.30
C ARG A 97 -4.39 -16.02 -0.74
N ARG A 98 -4.44 -16.28 -2.06
CA ARG A 98 -5.11 -17.46 -2.61
C ARG A 98 -4.37 -18.76 -2.29
N LEU A 99 -3.04 -18.75 -2.38
CA LEU A 99 -2.19 -19.91 -2.02
C LEU A 99 -2.08 -20.11 -0.51
N ARG A 100 -2.22 -19.02 0.25
CA ARG A 100 -1.80 -18.86 1.64
C ARG A 100 -0.29 -18.74 1.74
N VAL A 101 0.16 -17.97 2.74
CA VAL A 101 1.57 -17.62 2.89
C VAL A 101 2.47 -18.85 3.09
N ASP A 102 1.99 -19.85 3.82
CA ASP A 102 2.76 -21.06 4.11
C ASP A 102 3.07 -21.87 2.84
N ALA A 103 2.08 -21.99 1.93
CA ALA A 103 2.24 -22.70 0.67
C ALA A 103 2.95 -21.87 -0.41
N ALA A 104 3.07 -20.55 -0.22
CA ALA A 104 3.82 -19.66 -1.12
C ALA A 104 5.26 -19.42 -0.65
N ARG A 105 5.61 -19.80 0.59
CA ARG A 105 6.85 -19.40 1.27
C ARG A 105 8.11 -19.70 0.46
N ASP A 106 8.22 -20.88 -0.09
CA ASP A 106 9.41 -21.31 -0.83
C ASP A 106 9.56 -20.58 -2.17
N VAL A 107 8.46 -20.32 -2.90
CA VAL A 107 8.47 -19.46 -4.10
C VAL A 107 8.90 -18.03 -3.73
N LEU A 108 8.36 -17.50 -2.64
CA LEU A 108 8.69 -16.15 -2.17
C LEU A 108 10.17 -16.04 -1.77
N GLN A 109 10.71 -17.06 -1.09
CA GLN A 109 12.13 -17.13 -0.72
C GLN A 109 13.04 -17.28 -1.94
N GLN A 110 12.69 -18.14 -2.89
CA GLN A 110 13.43 -18.31 -4.15
C GLN A 110 13.53 -17.00 -4.94
N HIS A 111 12.49 -16.17 -4.86
CA HIS A 111 12.40 -14.88 -5.55
C HIS A 111 12.57 -13.68 -4.60
N ALA A 112 13.24 -13.84 -3.45
CA ALA A 112 13.31 -12.82 -2.41
C ALA A 112 13.71 -11.42 -2.92
N PRO A 113 14.74 -11.24 -3.77
CA PRO A 113 15.07 -9.90 -4.30
C PRO A 113 13.93 -9.23 -5.07
N ARG A 114 13.09 -10.02 -5.75
CA ARG A 114 11.93 -9.52 -6.50
C ARG A 114 10.76 -9.21 -5.58
N VAL A 115 10.59 -10.00 -4.52
CA VAL A 115 9.64 -9.68 -3.45
C VAL A 115 10.00 -8.33 -2.84
N ALA A 116 11.27 -8.07 -2.51
CA ALA A 116 11.72 -6.78 -1.99
C ALA A 116 11.34 -5.60 -2.90
N GLU A 117 11.47 -5.75 -4.23
CA GLU A 117 11.08 -4.71 -5.21
C GLU A 117 9.57 -4.46 -5.20
N VAL A 118 8.76 -5.52 -5.19
CA VAL A 118 7.30 -5.40 -5.15
C VAL A 118 6.82 -4.77 -3.83
N VAL A 119 7.43 -5.18 -2.72
CA VAL A 119 7.18 -4.62 -1.38
C VAL A 119 7.56 -3.15 -1.33
N ASP A 120 8.67 -2.77 -1.96
CA ASP A 120 9.11 -1.39 -2.03
C ASP A 120 8.08 -0.48 -2.71
N TYR A 121 7.44 -0.95 -3.79
CA TYR A 121 6.35 -0.22 -4.44
C TYR A 121 5.12 -0.07 -3.54
N ALA A 122 4.69 -1.15 -2.88
CA ALA A 122 3.57 -1.11 -1.93
C ALA A 122 3.84 -0.11 -0.79
N LEU A 123 5.07 -0.11 -0.27
CA LEU A 123 5.50 0.81 0.78
C LEU A 123 5.51 2.27 0.31
N GLN A 124 5.93 2.53 -0.94
CA GLN A 124 5.85 3.88 -1.53
C GLN A 124 4.40 4.40 -1.58
N SER A 125 3.43 3.56 -1.99
CA SER A 125 2.01 3.94 -2.01
C SER A 125 1.49 4.32 -0.62
N ILE A 126 1.84 3.52 0.39
CA ILE A 126 1.44 3.74 1.79
C ILE A 126 2.05 5.04 2.34
N VAL A 127 3.36 5.23 2.16
CA VAL A 127 4.05 6.44 2.62
C VAL A 127 3.50 7.66 1.90
N LEU A 128 3.27 7.60 0.59
CA LEU A 128 2.67 8.70 -0.17
C LEU A 128 1.29 9.09 0.41
N ALA A 129 0.44 8.11 0.70
CA ALA A 129 -0.87 8.37 1.31
C ALA A 129 -0.75 9.05 2.69
N ALA A 130 0.18 8.59 3.53
CA ALA A 130 0.45 9.20 4.83
C ALA A 130 0.99 10.63 4.69
N GLN A 131 1.94 10.85 3.79
CA GLN A 131 2.52 12.16 3.48
C GLN A 131 1.47 13.16 2.98
N VAL A 132 0.56 12.72 2.10
CA VAL A 132 -0.56 13.53 1.63
C VAL A 132 -1.50 13.86 2.79
N LYS A 133 -1.83 12.89 3.64
CA LYS A 133 -2.72 13.06 4.80
C LYS A 133 -2.20 14.10 5.80
N ILE A 134 -0.89 14.15 6.04
CA ILE A 134 -0.27 15.13 6.94
C ILE A 134 0.01 16.49 6.27
N GLY A 135 -0.33 16.64 4.98
CA GLY A 135 -0.28 17.92 4.27
C GLY A 135 1.07 18.25 3.61
N THR A 136 2.01 17.32 3.49
CA THR A 136 3.32 17.62 2.87
C THR A 136 3.26 17.76 1.34
N TRP A 137 2.13 17.39 0.74
CA TRP A 137 1.87 17.45 -0.71
C TRP A 137 0.79 18.46 -1.11
N VAL A 138 0.43 19.42 -0.24
CA VAL A 138 -0.65 20.40 -0.52
C VAL A 138 -0.47 21.16 -1.84
N ARG A 139 0.77 21.38 -2.28
CA ARG A 139 1.10 22.05 -3.55
C ARG A 139 0.69 21.26 -4.79
N ASN A 140 0.46 19.94 -4.66
CA ASN A 140 0.00 19.10 -5.77
C ASN A 140 -1.50 19.27 -6.09
N GLY A 141 -2.28 19.84 -5.17
CA GLY A 141 -3.72 20.08 -5.35
C GLY A 141 -4.63 18.96 -4.82
N GLU A 142 -5.93 19.22 -4.88
CA GLU A 142 -7.04 18.39 -4.45
C GLU A 142 -7.14 17.08 -5.23
N VAL A 143 -6.71 17.02 -6.50
CA VAL A 143 -6.67 15.74 -7.25
C VAL A 143 -5.83 14.68 -6.52
N LEU A 144 -4.65 15.07 -6.02
CA LEU A 144 -3.78 14.14 -5.30
C LEU A 144 -4.41 13.72 -3.97
N ALA A 145 -5.00 14.67 -3.26
CA ALA A 145 -5.74 14.39 -2.03
C ALA A 145 -6.90 13.42 -2.28
N ARG A 146 -7.66 13.61 -3.36
CA ARG A 146 -8.73 12.69 -3.79
C ARG A 146 -8.20 11.31 -4.14
N MET A 147 -7.07 11.20 -4.84
CA MET A 147 -6.44 9.91 -5.12
C MET A 147 -6.00 9.19 -3.85
N ALA A 148 -5.40 9.89 -2.88
CA ALA A 148 -5.02 9.33 -1.59
C ALA A 148 -6.25 8.85 -0.80
N SER A 149 -7.31 9.65 -0.76
CA SER A 149 -8.59 9.29 -0.13
C SER A 149 -9.26 8.10 -0.82
N TYR A 150 -9.15 7.98 -2.14
CA TYR A 150 -9.66 6.81 -2.86
C TYR A 150 -8.85 5.56 -2.53
N TYR A 151 -7.51 5.67 -2.52
CA TYR A 151 -6.58 4.59 -2.21
C TYR A 151 -6.78 4.01 -0.81
N ALA A 152 -6.85 4.86 0.21
CA ALA A 152 -7.03 4.42 1.60
C ALA A 152 -8.51 4.34 2.04
N GLY A 153 -9.44 4.72 1.16
CA GLY A 153 -10.86 4.83 1.48
C GLY A 153 -11.63 3.51 1.35
N PRO A 154 -12.84 3.43 1.94
CA PRO A 154 -13.62 2.19 2.03
C PRO A 154 -13.97 1.58 0.67
N VAL A 155 -14.01 2.39 -0.39
CA VAL A 155 -14.31 1.93 -1.75
C VAL A 155 -13.19 1.06 -2.34
N MET A 156 -11.92 1.38 -2.07
CA MET A 156 -10.77 0.76 -2.75
C MET A 156 -9.77 0.11 -1.80
N ALA A 157 -9.86 0.35 -0.48
CA ALA A 157 -8.85 -0.06 0.49
C ALA A 157 -8.53 -1.56 0.42
N ASP A 158 -9.53 -2.43 0.25
CA ASP A 158 -9.31 -3.89 0.14
C ASP A 158 -8.45 -4.30 -1.07
N ILE A 159 -8.60 -3.62 -2.20
CA ILE A 159 -7.81 -3.91 -3.41
C ILE A 159 -6.56 -3.05 -3.56
N SER A 160 -6.32 -2.13 -2.63
CA SER A 160 -5.18 -1.21 -2.71
C SER A 160 -4.48 -1.12 -1.36
N TYR A 161 -4.86 -0.19 -0.48
CA TYR A 161 -4.17 0.02 0.80
C TYR A 161 -3.94 -1.25 1.62
N TYR A 162 -4.97 -2.07 1.83
CA TYR A 162 -4.85 -3.32 2.59
C TYR A 162 -3.98 -4.35 1.85
N ASN A 163 -4.11 -4.45 0.53
CA ASN A 163 -3.25 -5.35 -0.24
C ASN A 163 -1.77 -4.92 -0.16
N ASP A 164 -1.47 -3.63 -0.31
CA ASP A 164 -0.11 -3.10 -0.19
C ASP A 164 0.43 -3.29 1.23
N PHE A 165 -0.44 -3.16 2.23
CA PHE A 165 -0.12 -3.47 3.60
C PHE A 165 0.28 -4.94 3.80
N HIS A 166 -0.50 -5.86 3.22
CA HIS A 166 -0.19 -7.29 3.21
C HIS A 166 1.16 -7.57 2.55
N MET A 167 1.47 -6.87 1.45
CA MET A 167 2.76 -7.01 0.78
C MET A 167 3.91 -6.63 1.72
N VAL A 168 3.80 -5.53 2.46
CA VAL A 168 4.84 -5.18 3.45
C VAL A 168 5.01 -6.28 4.50
N GLN A 169 3.92 -6.87 4.99
CA GLN A 169 3.99 -7.99 5.93
C GLN A 169 4.61 -9.25 5.29
N ILE A 170 4.35 -9.54 4.02
CA ILE A 170 5.04 -10.60 3.27
C ILE A 170 6.55 -10.31 3.21
N GLY A 171 6.96 -9.07 2.95
CA GLY A 171 8.36 -8.66 3.00
C GLY A 171 9.03 -8.98 4.34
N ALA A 172 8.32 -8.72 5.45
CA ALA A 172 8.79 -9.03 6.80
C ALA A 172 8.97 -10.54 7.07
N LEU A 173 8.30 -11.40 6.31
CA LEU A 173 8.43 -12.86 6.41
C LEU A 173 9.55 -13.43 5.53
N VAL A 174 9.91 -12.72 4.46
CA VAL A 174 10.89 -13.17 3.45
C VAL A 174 12.29 -12.65 3.76
N HIS A 175 12.41 -11.46 4.35
CA HIS A 175 13.68 -10.77 4.58
C HIS A 175 14.04 -10.68 6.07
N PRO A 176 15.33 -10.50 6.41
CA PRO A 176 15.76 -10.28 7.78
C PRO A 176 15.04 -9.07 8.41
N PRO A 177 14.57 -9.14 9.67
CA PRO A 177 13.86 -8.05 10.32
C PRO A 177 14.62 -6.71 10.35
N SER A 178 15.96 -6.76 10.46
CA SER A 178 16.83 -5.58 10.41
C SER A 178 16.72 -4.83 9.08
N ASP A 179 16.71 -5.57 7.97
CA ASP A 179 16.71 -5.02 6.61
C ASP A 179 15.34 -4.41 6.31
N VAL A 180 14.29 -5.10 6.75
CA VAL A 180 12.90 -4.64 6.65
C VAL A 180 12.74 -3.34 7.42
N PHE A 181 13.14 -3.30 8.69
CA PHE A 181 13.03 -2.08 9.50
C PHE A 181 13.84 -0.91 8.90
N ALA A 182 15.06 -1.18 8.43
CA ALA A 182 15.87 -0.17 7.74
C ALA A 182 15.18 0.37 6.48
N GLN A 183 14.55 -0.50 5.68
CA GLN A 183 13.76 -0.10 4.50
C GLN A 183 12.55 0.74 4.90
N LEU A 184 11.82 0.36 5.95
CA LEU A 184 10.70 1.12 6.47
C LEU A 184 11.14 2.53 6.86
N VAL A 185 12.12 2.66 7.75
CA VAL A 185 12.61 3.97 8.22
C VAL A 185 13.14 4.82 7.05
N HIS A 186 13.84 4.21 6.10
CA HIS A 186 14.35 4.92 4.92
C HIS A 186 13.19 5.43 4.04
N ARG A 187 12.18 4.61 3.79
CA ARG A 187 11.04 5.00 2.94
C ARG A 187 10.15 6.04 3.57
N TRP A 188 10.02 6.01 4.90
CA TRP A 188 9.39 7.08 5.66
C TRP A 188 10.24 8.34 5.75
N GLU A 189 11.45 8.36 5.20
CA GLU A 189 12.36 9.53 5.19
C GLU A 189 12.71 9.99 6.62
N LEU A 190 12.71 9.06 7.59
CA LEU A 190 13.04 9.30 9.00
C LEU A 190 14.46 8.84 9.35
N ALA A 191 15.18 8.19 8.42
CA ALA A 191 16.51 7.63 8.65
C ALA A 191 17.52 8.67 9.14
N GLY A 192 17.66 9.81 8.44
CA GLY A 192 18.62 10.84 8.83
C GLY A 192 18.35 11.42 10.21
N TRP A 193 17.07 11.54 10.61
CA TRP A 193 16.73 11.95 11.96
C TRP A 193 17.03 10.85 12.99
N LEU A 194 16.65 9.61 12.69
CA LEU A 194 16.85 8.48 13.60
C LEU A 194 18.34 8.23 13.89
N TYR A 195 19.20 8.42 12.90
CA TYR A 195 20.66 8.28 13.05
C TYR A 195 21.35 9.52 13.61
N GLY A 196 20.62 10.64 13.79
CA GLY A 196 21.17 11.89 14.32
C GLY A 196 21.90 12.76 13.29
N ASP A 197 21.79 12.44 12.00
CA ASP A 197 22.40 13.21 10.90
C ASP A 197 21.71 14.56 10.68
N VAL A 198 20.39 14.62 10.92
CA VAL A 198 19.60 15.85 10.79
C VAL A 198 18.67 16.06 12.00
N PRO A 199 18.52 17.31 12.49
CA PRO A 199 17.50 17.61 13.50
C PRO A 199 16.09 17.49 12.92
N HIS A 200 15.10 17.28 13.77
CA HIS A 200 13.69 17.11 13.36
C HIS A 200 13.16 18.27 12.49
N THR A 201 13.62 19.50 12.77
CA THR A 201 13.26 20.73 12.02
C THR A 201 13.84 20.80 10.61
N ALA A 202 14.87 20.01 10.30
CA ALA A 202 15.54 19.98 9.00
C ALA A 202 15.16 18.73 8.17
N THR A 203 14.19 17.94 8.66
CA THR A 203 13.63 16.82 7.89
C THR A 203 12.72 17.34 6.78
N VAL A 204 12.39 16.48 5.81
CA VAL A 204 11.40 16.78 4.75
C VAL A 204 10.01 17.15 5.28
N TYR A 205 9.75 16.84 6.55
CA TYR A 205 8.49 17.07 7.22
C TYR A 205 8.40 18.43 7.90
N GLU A 206 9.52 19.09 8.20
CA GLU A 206 9.57 20.40 8.86
C GLU A 206 8.61 20.48 10.08
N ASP A 207 7.62 21.37 10.05
CA ASP A 207 6.60 21.55 11.10
C ASP A 207 5.64 20.35 11.25
N LYS A 208 5.58 19.46 10.26
CA LYS A 208 4.77 18.24 10.25
C LYS A 208 5.49 17.00 10.78
N PHE A 209 6.72 17.13 11.26
CA PHE A 209 7.53 16.00 11.74
C PHE A 209 6.82 15.13 12.78
N GLY A 210 6.13 15.74 13.75
CA GLY A 210 5.37 15.01 14.77
C GLY A 210 4.27 14.12 14.17
N PHE A 211 3.51 14.65 13.20
CA PHE A 211 2.47 13.90 12.49
C PHE A 211 3.06 12.77 11.64
N ALA A 212 4.24 12.98 11.04
CA ALA A 212 4.94 11.92 10.31
C ALA A 212 5.34 10.75 11.22
N CYS A 213 5.89 11.06 12.40
CA CYS A 213 6.22 10.04 13.41
C CYS A 213 4.97 9.30 13.89
N GLU A 214 3.88 10.02 14.13
CA GLU A 214 2.60 9.41 14.53
C GLU A 214 2.08 8.44 13.46
N GLN A 215 2.04 8.85 12.18
CA GLN A 215 1.63 7.95 11.10
C GLN A 215 2.57 6.74 10.97
N PHE A 216 3.88 6.92 11.17
CA PHE A 216 4.84 5.81 11.14
C PHE A 216 4.61 4.82 12.28
N ILE A 217 4.37 5.30 13.50
CA ILE A 217 4.10 4.44 14.67
C ILE A 217 2.79 3.69 14.49
N ILE A 218 1.72 4.35 14.03
CA ILE A 218 0.44 3.70 13.72
C ILE A 218 0.64 2.61 12.65
N PHE A 219 1.41 2.91 11.61
CA PHE A 219 1.74 1.95 10.58
C PHE A 219 2.48 0.73 11.15
N LEU A 220 3.54 0.93 11.94
CA LEU A 220 4.29 -0.16 12.58
C LEU A 220 3.40 -0.99 13.51
N PHE A 221 2.58 -0.33 14.33
CA PHE A 221 1.63 -1.00 15.20
C PHE A 221 0.73 -1.93 14.38
N ASN A 222 0.09 -1.43 13.33
CA ASN A 222 -0.76 -2.23 12.48
C ASN A 222 0.01 -3.38 11.82
N VAL A 223 1.27 -3.18 11.41
CA VAL A 223 2.06 -4.23 10.71
C VAL A 223 2.28 -5.39 11.69
N LEU A 224 2.51 -5.06 12.96
CA LEU A 224 2.77 -6.00 14.03
C LEU A 224 1.52 -6.61 14.64
N THR A 225 0.36 -5.96 14.60
CA THR A 225 -0.87 -6.45 15.26
C THR A 225 -1.90 -7.04 14.31
N GLU A 226 -2.03 -6.51 13.10
CA GLU A 226 -3.04 -6.98 12.15
C GLU A 226 -2.61 -8.30 11.50
N ARG A 227 -3.52 -9.28 11.50
CA ARG A 227 -3.29 -10.64 10.97
C ARG A 227 -4.34 -11.12 9.98
N PHE A 228 -5.29 -10.27 9.62
CA PHE A 228 -6.47 -10.61 8.83
C PHE A 228 -6.20 -11.38 7.52
N PHE A 229 -5.10 -11.10 6.80
CA PHE A 229 -4.74 -11.82 5.57
C PHE A 229 -3.85 -13.05 5.78
N PHE A 230 -3.41 -13.30 6.99
CA PHE A 230 -2.69 -14.53 7.38
C PHE A 230 -3.63 -15.54 8.04
N ASP A 231 -4.75 -15.09 8.59
CA ASP A 231 -5.74 -15.96 9.19
C ASP A 231 -6.47 -16.79 8.12
N ASN A 232 -6.60 -18.09 8.40
CA ASN A 232 -7.20 -19.09 7.51
C ASN A 232 -8.73 -19.01 7.45
N ALA A 233 -9.29 -17.85 7.80
CA ALA A 233 -10.71 -17.61 7.81
C ALA A 233 -11.25 -17.59 6.37
N ASP A 234 -12.43 -18.17 6.17
CA ASP A 234 -13.19 -18.07 4.93
C ASP A 234 -13.35 -16.57 4.53
N PRO A 235 -13.40 -16.19 3.23
CA PRO A 235 -13.50 -14.78 2.84
C PRO A 235 -14.67 -14.04 3.50
N ALA A 236 -15.79 -14.72 3.78
CA ALA A 236 -16.91 -14.14 4.52
C ALA A 236 -16.55 -13.84 5.99
N ALA A 237 -15.77 -14.72 6.63
CA ALA A 237 -15.26 -14.51 7.98
C ALA A 237 -14.18 -13.42 8.03
N GLN A 238 -13.35 -13.28 6.98
CA GLN A 238 -12.42 -12.16 6.85
C GLN A 238 -13.16 -10.82 6.70
N GLU A 239 -14.18 -10.73 5.84
CA GLU A 239 -15.00 -9.53 5.68
C GLU A 239 -15.70 -9.15 7.00
N THR A 240 -16.22 -10.14 7.73
CA THR A 240 -16.80 -9.94 9.07
C THR A 240 -15.76 -9.44 10.08
N TYR A 241 -14.56 -10.04 10.10
CA TYR A 241 -13.47 -9.61 10.97
C TYR A 241 -13.07 -8.14 10.70
N VAL A 242 -12.91 -7.76 9.44
CA VAL A 242 -12.57 -6.37 9.07
C VAL A 242 -13.67 -5.41 9.52
N ALA A 243 -14.94 -5.74 9.29
CA ALA A 243 -16.06 -4.92 9.75
C ALA A 243 -16.06 -4.77 11.28
N CYS A 244 -15.94 -5.87 12.03
CA CYS A 244 -15.91 -5.85 13.49
C CYS A 244 -14.71 -5.07 14.04
N ASN A 245 -13.52 -5.24 13.47
CA ASN A 245 -12.32 -4.55 13.94
C ASN A 245 -12.38 -3.04 13.62
N THR A 246 -12.91 -2.67 12.45
CA THR A 246 -13.17 -1.27 12.08
C THR A 246 -14.15 -0.61 13.06
N LEU A 247 -15.24 -1.30 13.39
CA LEU A 247 -16.20 -0.82 14.40
C LEU A 247 -15.56 -0.71 15.79
N ARG A 248 -14.75 -1.70 16.19
CA ARG A 248 -14.05 -1.70 17.49
C ARG A 248 -13.15 -0.47 17.63
N TYR A 249 -12.31 -0.19 16.64
CA TYR A 249 -11.45 0.99 16.67
C TYR A 249 -12.24 2.29 16.56
N SER A 250 -13.28 2.33 15.73
CA SER A 250 -14.11 3.54 15.60
C SER A 250 -14.85 3.88 16.89
N LEU A 251 -15.28 2.87 17.66
CA LEU A 251 -15.98 3.03 18.94
C LEU A 251 -15.04 3.19 20.14
N ALA A 252 -13.73 2.96 19.98
CA ALA A 252 -12.76 3.08 21.08
C ALA A 252 -12.64 4.53 21.60
N ASP A 253 -12.81 5.51 20.72
CA ASP A 253 -12.80 6.94 21.07
C ASP A 253 -14.14 7.43 21.66
N GLY A 254 -15.15 6.57 21.74
CA GLY A 254 -16.46 6.87 22.30
C GLY A 254 -17.64 6.50 21.40
N PRO A 255 -18.88 6.67 21.90
CA PRO A 255 -20.09 6.31 21.16
C PRO A 255 -20.24 7.19 19.91
N LYS A 256 -20.46 6.55 18.76
CA LYS A 256 -20.71 7.23 17.47
C LYS A 256 -22.10 6.89 16.93
N PRO A 257 -22.79 7.83 16.28
CA PRO A 257 -24.08 7.56 15.66
C PRO A 257 -23.94 6.58 14.49
N PHE A 258 -24.99 5.79 14.24
CA PHE A 258 -25.01 4.76 13.20
C PHE A 258 -24.64 5.30 11.81
N SER A 259 -25.06 6.52 11.47
CA SER A 259 -24.73 7.16 10.19
C SER A 259 -23.21 7.33 9.96
N VAL A 260 -22.44 7.56 11.03
CA VAL A 260 -20.98 7.70 10.97
C VAL A 260 -20.30 6.33 10.88
N LEU A 261 -20.83 5.34 11.61
CA LEU A 261 -20.34 3.96 11.54
C LEU A 261 -20.63 3.32 10.17
N TRP A 262 -21.78 3.64 9.58
CA TRP A 262 -22.21 3.11 8.30
C TRP A 262 -21.35 3.59 7.12
N LEU A 263 -20.85 4.83 7.18
CA LEU A 263 -19.89 5.36 6.20
C LEU A 263 -18.51 4.68 6.27
N GLN A 264 -18.20 4.01 7.38
CA GLN A 264 -16.92 3.36 7.63
C GLN A 264 -16.99 1.84 7.45
N ALA A 265 -18.18 1.27 7.38
CA ALA A 265 -18.38 -0.15 7.09
C ALA A 265 -17.98 -0.45 5.63
N PRO A 266 -17.34 -1.60 5.34
CA PRO A 266 -17.06 -1.99 3.98
C PRO A 266 -18.36 -2.07 3.16
N PRO A 267 -18.37 -1.66 1.89
CA PRO A 267 -19.57 -1.70 1.06
C PRO A 267 -20.05 -3.15 0.96
N HIS A 268 -21.25 -3.42 1.45
CA HIS A 268 -21.94 -4.68 1.22
C HIS A 268 -22.17 -4.83 -0.29
N GLY A 269 -21.58 -5.86 -0.88
CA GLY A 269 -22.00 -6.40 -2.17
C GLY A 269 -23.24 -7.27 -2.02
#